data_AF-A0A2N0QTV4-F1
#
_entry.id   AF-A0A2N0QTV4-F1
#
_cell.length_a   1.000
_cell.length_b   1.000
_cell.length_c   1.000
_cell.angle_alpha   90.00
_cell.angle_beta   90.00
_cell.angle_gamma   90.00
#
_symmetry.space_group_name_H-M   'P 1'
#
loop_
_entity.id
_entity.type
_entity.pdbx_description
1 polymer ?
#
loop_
_entity_poly.entity_id
_entity_poly.type
_entity_poly.pdbx_seq_one_letter_code
_entity_poly.pdbx_strand_id
1 'polypeptide(L)'
;MYLVPTLDTQEEVLIVLDKIQSSGELGAEAWVKDKRVSWVLSGISIAFTKMDHIIWNQTPNNTNVGESAHANVNHDGRNLSLLAGIVRGCNFDKRQWESGNVYEKYNIPDSYRDKSELARSIQAEKRASLSTVKKQKSNSHNKENDTIEIIESNGDPCFDQQRKVNTLAQETLAIRKQANNELEREIALLEKRNKLLGL
;
A
#
# COMPACT_ATOMS: atom_id res chain seq x y z
N MET A 1 -28.84 -8.64 -12.27
CA MET A 1 -28.08 -8.49 -11.02
C MET A 1 -28.94 -7.65 -10.09
N TYR A 2 -29.41 -8.18 -8.96
CA TYR A 2 -30.25 -7.43 -8.04
C TYR A 2 -29.41 -6.34 -7.38
N LEU A 3 -29.74 -5.07 -7.64
CA LEU A 3 -29.01 -3.94 -7.09
C LEU A 3 -29.45 -3.72 -5.64
N VAL A 4 -28.95 -4.55 -4.71
CA VAL A 4 -29.08 -4.34 -3.26
C VAL A 4 -28.79 -2.89 -2.83
N PRO A 5 -27.82 -2.17 -3.44
CA PRO A 5 -27.53 -0.79 -3.08
C PRO A 5 -28.62 0.24 -3.44
N THR A 6 -29.53 -0.09 -4.35
CA THR A 6 -30.57 0.86 -4.83
C THR A 6 -31.93 0.64 -4.19
N LEU A 7 -32.02 -0.26 -3.20
CA LEU A 7 -33.26 -0.55 -2.48
C LEU A 7 -33.36 0.37 -1.27
N ASP A 8 -34.46 1.10 -1.18
CA ASP A 8 -34.66 2.14 -0.18
C ASP A 8 -35.24 1.61 1.13
N THR A 9 -35.81 0.40 1.12
CA THR A 9 -36.43 -0.22 2.31
C THR A 9 -35.67 -1.44 2.80
N GLN A 10 -35.72 -1.68 4.12
CA GLN A 10 -35.02 -2.80 4.75
C GLN A 10 -35.64 -4.14 4.33
N GLU A 11 -36.97 -4.18 4.24
CA GLU A 11 -37.73 -5.36 3.82
C GLU A 11 -37.35 -5.82 2.41
N GLU A 12 -37.25 -4.90 1.44
CA GLU A 12 -36.87 -5.25 0.06
C GLU A 12 -35.48 -5.86 -0.02
N VAL A 13 -34.53 -5.31 0.74
CA VAL A 13 -33.17 -5.82 0.82
C VAL A 13 -33.14 -7.23 1.40
N LEU A 14 -33.89 -7.47 2.49
CA LEU A 14 -33.98 -8.78 3.11
C LEU A 14 -34.62 -9.82 2.17
N ILE A 15 -35.68 -9.44 1.44
CA ILE A 15 -36.32 -10.29 0.42
C ILE A 15 -35.32 -10.68 -0.67
N VAL A 16 -34.50 -9.75 -1.13
CA VAL A 16 -33.46 -10.04 -2.13
C VAL A 16 -32.40 -10.99 -1.56
N LEU A 17 -31.96 -10.79 -0.32
CA LEU A 17 -31.01 -11.70 0.32
C LEU A 17 -31.59 -13.11 0.50
N ASP A 18 -32.87 -13.23 0.87
CA ASP A 18 -33.56 -14.52 0.96
C ASP A 18 -33.62 -15.22 -0.42
N LYS A 19 -33.92 -14.47 -1.48
CA LYS A 19 -33.92 -14.99 -2.86
C LYS A 19 -32.53 -15.48 -3.29
N ILE A 20 -31.46 -14.76 -2.93
CA ILE A 20 -30.09 -15.17 -3.21
C ILE A 20 -29.75 -16.43 -2.41
N GLN A 21 -30.14 -16.51 -1.15
CA GLN A 21 -29.91 -17.68 -0.31
C GLN A 21 -30.61 -18.93 -0.86
N SER A 22 -31.82 -18.77 -1.41
CA SER A 22 -32.61 -19.84 -2.03
C SER A 22 -32.30 -20.10 -3.51
N SER A 23 -31.29 -19.45 -4.10
CA SER A 23 -30.99 -19.60 -5.54
C SER A 23 -30.40 -20.96 -5.91
N GLY A 24 -29.92 -21.72 -4.91
CA GLY A 24 -29.24 -23.00 -5.11
C GLY A 24 -27.81 -22.87 -5.66
N GLU A 25 -27.29 -21.65 -5.79
CA GLU A 25 -25.92 -21.42 -6.23
C GLU A 25 -24.90 -21.83 -5.15
N LEU A 26 -23.80 -22.47 -5.58
CA LEU A 26 -22.72 -22.87 -4.68
C LEU A 26 -22.12 -21.63 -3.99
N GLY A 27 -22.20 -21.63 -2.66
CA GLY A 27 -21.67 -20.55 -1.81
C GLY A 27 -22.62 -19.37 -1.59
N ALA A 28 -23.82 -19.36 -2.19
CA ALA A 28 -24.79 -18.28 -1.98
C ALA A 28 -25.24 -18.17 -0.52
N GLU A 29 -25.48 -19.29 0.16
CA GLU A 29 -25.83 -19.30 1.57
C GLU A 29 -24.71 -18.70 2.46
N ALA A 30 -23.47 -19.12 2.23
CA ALA A 30 -22.31 -18.59 2.95
C ALA A 30 -22.12 -17.09 2.69
N TRP A 31 -22.31 -16.65 1.43
CA TRP A 31 -22.25 -15.25 1.06
C TRP A 31 -23.34 -14.41 1.73
N VAL A 32 -24.59 -14.89 1.74
CA VAL A 32 -25.70 -14.19 2.40
C VAL A 32 -25.46 -14.10 3.91
N LYS A 33 -24.95 -15.17 4.53
CA LYS A 33 -24.59 -15.17 5.95
C LYS A 33 -23.54 -14.10 6.27
N ASP A 34 -22.53 -13.95 5.43
CA ASP A 34 -21.52 -12.89 5.56
C ASP A 34 -22.12 -11.49 5.40
N LYS A 35 -23.03 -11.29 4.44
CA LYS A 35 -23.65 -9.98 4.17
C LYS A 35 -24.70 -9.55 5.19
N ARG A 36 -25.32 -10.49 5.91
CA ARG A 36 -26.30 -10.18 6.98
C ARG A 36 -25.70 -9.55 8.23
N VAL A 37 -24.38 -9.55 8.37
CA VAL A 37 -23.72 -8.91 9.49
C VAL A 37 -24.03 -7.40 9.46
N SER A 38 -24.54 -6.85 10.57
CA SER A 38 -25.13 -5.51 10.61
C SER A 38 -24.24 -4.42 10.00
N TRP A 39 -22.94 -4.40 10.30
CA TRP A 39 -22.02 -3.39 9.75
C TRP A 39 -21.70 -3.61 8.27
N VAL A 40 -21.74 -4.85 7.78
CA VAL A 40 -21.62 -5.17 6.35
C VAL A 40 -22.86 -4.69 5.61
N LEU A 41 -24.04 -4.96 6.18
CA LEU A 41 -25.33 -4.61 5.60
C LEU A 41 -25.49 -3.08 5.45
N SER A 42 -25.09 -2.34 6.48
CA SER A 42 -25.00 -0.87 6.42
C SER A 42 -23.98 -0.35 5.40
N GLY A 43 -22.98 -1.16 5.01
CA GLY A 43 -21.98 -0.81 4.01
C GLY A 43 -22.39 -1.12 2.56
N ILE A 44 -23.45 -1.90 2.35
CA ILE A 44 -23.91 -2.32 1.01
C ILE A 44 -25.32 -1.83 0.65
N SER A 45 -26.09 -1.34 1.63
CA SER A 45 -27.48 -0.93 1.44
C SER A 45 -27.77 0.42 2.10
N ILE A 46 -28.36 1.32 1.31
CA ILE A 46 -28.82 2.63 1.78
C ILE A 46 -29.92 2.50 2.86
N ALA A 47 -30.75 1.46 2.80
CA ALA A 47 -31.81 1.22 3.79
C ALA A 47 -31.29 0.89 5.21
N PHE A 48 -30.05 0.41 5.32
CA PHE A 48 -29.43 -0.01 6.58
C PHE A 48 -28.34 0.95 7.07
N THR A 49 -27.91 1.90 6.24
CA THR A 49 -26.88 2.86 6.66
C THR A 49 -27.49 3.94 7.55
N LYS A 50 -26.69 4.43 8.50
CA LYS A 50 -26.99 5.67 9.25
C LYS A 50 -26.37 6.90 8.59
N MET A 51 -25.62 6.69 7.52
CA MET A 51 -24.99 7.74 6.73
C MET A 51 -26.07 8.55 6.00
N ASP A 52 -25.88 9.86 5.90
CA ASP A 52 -26.76 10.71 5.11
C ASP A 52 -26.78 10.25 3.64
N HIS A 53 -27.98 10.24 3.03
CA HIS A 53 -28.17 9.68 1.69
C HIS A 53 -27.47 10.49 0.61
N ILE A 54 -27.31 11.81 0.79
CA ILE A 54 -26.55 12.66 -0.14
C ILE A 54 -25.08 12.26 -0.09
N ILE A 55 -24.53 12.10 1.12
CA ILE A 55 -23.13 11.69 1.30
C ILE A 55 -22.91 10.26 0.78
N TRP A 56 -23.84 9.34 1.04
CA TRP A 56 -23.80 7.97 0.50
C TRP A 56 -23.71 7.97 -1.02
N ASN A 57 -24.60 8.70 -1.70
CA ASN A 57 -24.65 8.78 -3.16
C ASN A 57 -23.44 9.51 -3.78
N GLN A 58 -22.82 10.44 -3.04
CA GLN A 58 -21.58 11.09 -3.45
C GLN A 58 -20.35 10.18 -3.27
N THR A 59 -20.44 9.16 -2.41
CA THR A 59 -19.33 8.26 -2.14
C THR A 59 -19.12 7.37 -3.37
N PRO A 60 -17.97 7.46 -4.05
CA PRO A 60 -17.76 6.70 -5.26
C PRO A 60 -17.67 5.20 -4.92
N ASN A 61 -18.63 4.40 -5.41
CA ASN A 61 -18.63 2.94 -5.30
C ASN A 61 -17.65 2.34 -6.32
N ASN A 62 -16.38 2.73 -6.22
CA ASN A 62 -15.34 2.18 -7.05
C ASN A 62 -14.47 1.24 -6.19
N THR A 63 -14.43 -0.03 -6.61
CA THR A 63 -13.70 -1.09 -5.93
C THR A 63 -12.23 -0.73 -5.76
N ASN A 64 -11.63 -0.05 -6.74
CA ASN A 64 -10.21 0.32 -6.71
C ASN A 64 -9.85 1.30 -5.57
N VAL A 65 -10.73 2.25 -5.23
CA VAL A 65 -10.51 3.23 -4.16
C VAL A 65 -10.74 2.57 -2.81
N GLY A 66 -11.78 1.74 -2.68
CA GLY A 66 -12.00 0.92 -1.49
C GLY A 66 -10.80 0.00 -1.22
N GLU A 67 -10.37 -0.77 -2.22
CA GLU A 67 -9.24 -1.68 -2.11
C GLU A 67 -7.91 -0.94 -1.87
N SER A 68 -7.70 0.22 -2.50
CA SER A 68 -6.50 1.03 -2.26
C SER A 68 -6.46 1.64 -0.86
N ALA A 69 -7.61 2.05 -0.32
CA ALA A 69 -7.72 2.49 1.07
C ALA A 69 -7.37 1.34 2.02
N HIS A 70 -7.87 0.14 1.74
CA HIS A 70 -7.51 -1.06 2.51
C HIS A 70 -6.04 -1.44 2.38
N ALA A 71 -5.43 -1.30 1.20
CA ALA A 71 -4.01 -1.60 0.99
C ALA A 71 -3.12 -0.75 1.91
N ASN A 72 -3.38 0.55 2.01
CA ASN A 72 -2.62 1.46 2.86
C ASN A 72 -2.73 1.09 4.35
N VAL A 73 -3.95 0.80 4.83
CA VAL A 73 -4.19 0.36 6.21
C VAL A 73 -3.51 -1.00 6.48
N ASN A 74 -3.58 -1.91 5.52
CA ASN A 74 -3.00 -3.25 5.63
C ASN A 74 -1.47 -3.28 5.60
N HIS A 75 -0.81 -2.25 5.06
CA HIS A 75 0.64 -2.08 5.17
C HIS A 75 1.05 -1.49 6.53
N ASP A 76 0.24 -0.57 7.08
CA ASP A 76 0.55 0.12 8.34
C ASP A 76 0.10 -0.64 9.61
N GLY A 77 -0.80 -1.62 9.50
CA GLY A 77 -1.55 -2.19 10.64
C GLY A 77 -1.26 -3.64 11.06
N ARG A 78 -0.21 -4.30 10.55
CA ARG A 78 0.05 -5.72 10.88
C ARG A 78 0.88 -5.89 12.16
N ASN A 79 0.57 -6.94 12.94
CA ASN A 79 1.31 -7.36 14.14
C ASN A 79 1.46 -6.29 15.24
N LEU A 80 0.46 -5.43 15.41
CA LEU A 80 0.46 -4.40 16.45
C LEU A 80 -0.39 -4.85 17.65
N SER A 81 0.01 -4.43 18.86
CA SER A 81 -0.88 -4.49 20.02
C SER A 81 -2.06 -3.54 19.82
N LEU A 82 -3.17 -3.75 20.52
CA LEU A 82 -4.37 -2.91 20.37
C LEU A 82 -4.07 -1.42 20.57
N LEU A 83 -3.29 -1.08 21.60
CA LEU A 83 -2.88 0.30 21.86
C LEU A 83 -2.03 0.88 20.73
N ALA A 84 -1.07 0.10 20.22
CA ALA A 84 -0.23 0.52 19.11
C ALA A 84 -1.07 0.72 17.83
N GLY A 85 -2.06 -0.14 17.59
CA GLY A 85 -3.01 -0.01 16.49
C GLY A 85 -3.84 1.28 16.58
N ILE A 86 -4.37 1.62 17.76
CA ILE A 86 -5.13 2.86 17.97
C ILE A 86 -4.25 4.09 17.68
N VAL A 87 -3.05 4.16 18.27
CA VAL A 87 -2.13 5.28 18.06
C VAL A 87 -1.71 5.39 16.59
N ARG A 88 -1.44 4.25 15.93
CA ARG A 88 -1.08 4.20 14.51
C ARG A 88 -2.24 4.68 13.63
N GLY A 89 -3.47 4.27 13.94
CA GLY A 89 -4.70 4.71 13.28
C GLY A 89 -4.89 6.22 13.38
N CYS A 90 -4.78 6.79 14.59
CA CYS A 90 -4.86 8.25 14.78
C CYS A 90 -3.80 9.01 13.96
N ASN A 91 -2.57 8.50 13.91
CA ASN A 91 -1.51 9.10 13.10
C ASN A 91 -1.75 8.97 11.59
N PHE A 92 -2.43 7.90 11.16
CA PHE A 92 -2.85 7.73 9.77
C PHE A 92 -3.93 8.75 9.41
N ASP A 93 -4.99 8.87 10.21
CA ASP A 93 -6.09 9.81 9.96
C ASP A 93 -5.59 11.25 9.92
N LYS A 94 -4.69 11.63 10.84
CA LYS A 94 -4.04 12.94 10.85
C LYS A 94 -3.28 13.22 9.55
N ARG A 95 -2.47 12.27 9.08
CA ARG A 95 -1.71 12.41 7.83
C ARG A 95 -2.64 12.57 6.62
N GLN A 96 -3.73 11.80 6.56
CA GLN A 96 -4.70 11.90 5.45
C GLN A 96 -5.40 13.26 5.45
N TRP A 97 -5.77 13.77 6.61
CA TRP A 97 -6.38 15.08 6.74
C TRP A 97 -5.43 16.21 6.29
N GLU A 98 -4.18 16.18 6.77
CA GLU A 98 -3.15 17.15 6.41
C GLU A 98 -2.85 17.12 4.91
N SER A 99 -2.77 15.91 4.34
CA SER A 99 -2.57 15.65 2.91
C SER A 99 -3.68 16.27 2.05
N GLY A 100 -4.95 16.06 2.42
CA GLY A 100 -6.09 16.69 1.76
C GLY A 100 -6.04 18.22 1.79
N ASN A 101 -5.70 18.79 2.95
CA ASN A 101 -5.57 20.24 3.10
C ASN A 101 -4.42 20.83 2.27
N VAL A 102 -3.28 20.12 2.17
CA VAL A 102 -2.16 20.52 1.31
C VAL A 102 -2.57 20.48 -0.16
N TYR A 103 -3.29 19.44 -0.58
CA TYR A 103 -3.80 19.35 -1.94
C TYR A 103 -4.77 20.49 -2.28
N GLU A 104 -5.72 20.78 -1.40
CA GLU A 104 -6.68 21.87 -1.62
C GLU A 104 -5.99 23.24 -1.71
N LYS A 105 -5.00 23.50 -0.86
CA LYS A 105 -4.30 24.79 -0.80
C LYS A 105 -3.27 25.00 -1.91
N TYR A 106 -2.55 23.95 -2.29
CA TYR A 106 -1.38 24.05 -3.18
C TYR A 106 -1.51 23.26 -4.48
N ASN A 107 -2.57 22.46 -4.63
CA ASN A 107 -2.77 21.51 -5.74
C ASN A 107 -1.60 20.52 -5.91
N ILE A 108 -0.93 20.18 -4.79
CA ILE A 108 0.17 19.22 -4.75
C ILE A 108 -0.38 17.89 -4.27
N PRO A 109 -0.49 16.87 -5.14
CA PRO A 109 -1.02 15.56 -4.74
C PRO A 109 -0.01 14.84 -3.86
N ASP A 110 -0.50 14.30 -2.75
CA ASP A 110 0.27 13.44 -1.89
C ASP A 110 0.67 12.16 -2.63
N SER A 111 1.95 11.85 -2.57
CA SER A 111 2.51 10.69 -3.25
C SER A 111 3.52 10.04 -2.35
N TYR A 112 3.15 8.87 -1.83
CA TYR A 112 4.02 7.97 -1.07
C TYR A 112 5.17 7.39 -1.90
N ARG A 113 5.24 7.70 -3.20
CA ARG A 113 6.34 7.25 -4.05
C ARG A 113 7.45 8.28 -4.00
N ASP A 114 8.65 7.81 -3.72
CA ASP A 114 9.84 8.63 -3.96
C ASP A 114 9.93 8.93 -5.46
N LYS A 115 9.70 10.20 -5.82
CA LYS A 115 9.80 10.72 -7.18
C LYS A 115 11.19 11.28 -7.48
N SER A 116 12.16 11.08 -6.60
CA SER A 116 13.55 11.44 -6.85
C SER A 116 14.04 10.79 -8.15
N GLU A 117 14.98 11.45 -8.82
CA GLU A 117 15.57 10.94 -10.04
C GLU A 117 16.23 9.56 -9.83
N LEU A 118 16.85 9.39 -8.65
CA LEU A 118 17.43 8.12 -8.22
C LEU A 118 16.39 7.00 -8.11
N ALA A 119 15.26 7.25 -7.41
CA ALA A 119 14.20 6.26 -7.28
C ALA A 119 13.56 5.91 -8.63
N ARG A 120 13.39 6.92 -9.50
CA ARG A 120 12.91 6.71 -10.88
C ARG A 120 13.86 5.84 -11.69
N SER A 121 15.18 6.07 -11.59
CA SER A 121 16.20 5.26 -12.26
C SER A 121 16.19 3.81 -11.77
N ILE A 122 16.17 3.59 -10.46
CA ILE A 122 16.09 2.24 -9.86
C ILE A 122 14.83 1.50 -10.35
N GLN A 123 13.68 2.19 -10.42
CA GLN A 123 12.44 1.58 -10.88
C GLN A 123 12.41 1.33 -12.39
N ALA A 124 13.12 2.12 -13.19
CA ALA A 124 13.31 1.87 -14.62
C ALA A 124 14.18 0.63 -14.84
N GLU A 125 15.28 0.51 -14.10
CA GLU A 125 16.18 -0.66 -14.15
C GLU A 125 15.48 -1.95 -13.72
N LYS A 126 14.69 -1.92 -12.64
CA LYS A 126 13.85 -3.06 -12.21
C LYS A 126 12.84 -3.50 -13.28
N ARG A 127 12.26 -2.55 -14.02
CA ARG A 127 11.32 -2.86 -15.11
C ARG A 127 12.05 -3.47 -16.30
N ALA A 128 13.25 -2.96 -16.63
CA ALA A 128 14.09 -3.50 -17.68
C ALA A 128 14.51 -4.96 -17.36
N SER A 129 14.94 -5.25 -16.14
CA SER A 129 15.34 -6.60 -15.73
C SER A 129 14.18 -7.61 -15.70
N LEU A 130 12.97 -7.19 -15.31
CA LEU A 130 11.78 -8.04 -15.37
C LEU A 130 11.34 -8.33 -16.82
N SER A 131 11.59 -7.40 -17.75
CA SER A 131 11.27 -7.58 -19.17
C SER A 131 12.19 -8.59 -19.88
N THR A 132 13.47 -8.63 -19.51
CA THR A 132 14.43 -9.61 -20.02
C THR A 132 14.12 -11.03 -19.53
N VAL A 133 13.71 -11.19 -18.27
CA VAL A 133 13.28 -12.49 -17.71
C VAL A 133 12.03 -13.05 -18.43
N LYS A 134 11.04 -12.20 -18.73
CA LYS A 134 9.85 -12.63 -19.49
C LYS A 134 10.16 -13.04 -20.93
N LYS A 135 11.13 -12.37 -21.57
CA LYS A 135 11.53 -12.65 -22.96
C LYS A 135 12.32 -13.97 -23.08
N GLN A 136 13.02 -14.39 -22.02
CA GLN A 136 13.67 -15.71 -21.99
C GLN A 136 12.66 -16.85 -21.82
N LYS A 137 11.60 -16.66 -21.02
CA LYS A 137 10.58 -17.70 -20.78
C LYS A 137 9.69 -17.98 -22.00
N SER A 138 9.52 -17.02 -22.91
CA SER A 138 8.77 -17.22 -24.16
C SER A 138 9.53 -17.98 -25.24
N ASN A 139 10.85 -18.13 -25.12
CA ASN A 139 11.67 -18.85 -26.12
C ASN A 139 11.81 -20.34 -25.82
N SER A 140 11.34 -20.84 -24.67
CA SER A 140 11.55 -22.24 -24.25
C SER A 140 10.41 -23.21 -24.62
N HIS A 141 9.44 -22.81 -25.45
CA HIS A 141 8.29 -23.65 -25.78
C HIS A 141 8.44 -24.54 -27.03
N ASN A 142 9.60 -24.55 -27.69
CA ASN A 142 9.82 -25.39 -28.88
C ASN A 142 11.07 -26.28 -28.75
N LYS A 143 10.98 -27.37 -27.97
CA LYS A 143 11.57 -28.69 -28.29
C LYS A 143 11.22 -29.71 -27.22
N GLU A 144 10.50 -30.75 -27.59
CA GLU A 144 10.28 -31.95 -26.78
C GLU A 144 11.53 -32.83 -26.73
N ASN A 145 11.68 -33.52 -25.59
CA ASN A 145 12.53 -34.68 -25.26
C ASN A 145 14.06 -34.53 -25.37
N ASP A 146 14.74 -34.47 -24.22
CA ASP A 146 15.61 -35.57 -23.75
C ASP A 146 16.37 -35.19 -22.46
N THR A 147 16.40 -36.16 -21.52
CA THR A 147 17.34 -36.38 -20.41
C THR A 147 17.68 -35.21 -19.45
N ILE A 148 17.24 -35.36 -18.19
CA ILE A 148 17.69 -34.54 -17.07
C ILE A 148 19.14 -34.95 -16.73
N GLU A 149 20.12 -34.21 -17.25
CA GLU A 149 21.45 -34.14 -16.64
C GLU A 149 21.51 -32.94 -15.71
N ILE A 150 21.79 -33.24 -14.43
CA ILE A 150 22.06 -32.25 -13.39
C ILE A 150 23.39 -31.59 -13.74
N ILE A 151 23.34 -30.42 -14.36
CA ILE A 151 24.51 -29.54 -14.47
C ILE A 151 24.44 -28.56 -13.30
N GLU A 152 25.27 -28.79 -12.30
CA GLU A 152 25.67 -27.80 -11.29
C GLU A 152 26.32 -26.61 -12.01
N SER A 153 25.53 -25.56 -12.28
CA SER A 153 26.03 -24.32 -12.84
C SER A 153 26.22 -23.28 -11.72
N ASN A 154 27.50 -23.03 -11.45
CA ASN A 154 28.07 -22.06 -10.54
C ASN A 154 27.39 -20.67 -10.56
N GLY A 155 27.14 -20.14 -9.35
CA GLY A 155 27.18 -18.71 -9.00
C GLY A 155 26.22 -17.77 -9.72
N ASP A 156 25.04 -17.54 -9.14
CA ASP A 156 24.02 -16.60 -9.60
C ASP A 156 24.53 -15.13 -9.56
N PRO A 157 24.77 -14.46 -10.71
CA PRO A 157 25.33 -13.09 -10.77
C PRO A 157 24.46 -12.03 -10.07
N CYS A 158 23.18 -12.35 -9.86
CA CYS A 158 22.20 -11.49 -9.19
C CYS A 158 22.55 -11.25 -7.71
N PHE A 159 23.11 -12.27 -7.04
CA PHE A 159 23.46 -12.18 -5.62
C PHE A 159 24.67 -11.27 -5.37
N ASP A 160 25.67 -11.33 -6.25
CA ASP A 160 26.87 -10.49 -6.15
C ASP A 160 26.56 -9.02 -6.42
N GLN A 161 25.64 -8.73 -7.35
CA GLN A 161 25.17 -7.37 -7.61
C GLN A 161 24.43 -6.81 -6.39
N GLN A 162 23.54 -7.60 -5.78
CA GLN A 162 22.78 -7.18 -4.59
C GLN A 162 23.69 -6.93 -3.38
N ARG A 163 24.75 -7.74 -3.23
CA ARG A 163 25.75 -7.57 -2.16
C ARG A 163 26.50 -6.25 -2.32
N LYS A 164 26.94 -5.91 -3.54
CA LYS A 164 27.63 -4.65 -3.85
C LYS A 164 26.76 -3.43 -3.56
N VAL A 165 25.48 -3.46 -3.94
CA VAL A 165 24.54 -2.35 -3.67
C VAL A 165 24.32 -2.14 -2.17
N ASN A 166 24.19 -3.24 -1.42
CA ASN A 166 24.04 -3.16 0.04
C ASN A 166 25.30 -2.61 0.72
N THR A 167 26.49 -3.01 0.26
CA THR A 167 27.76 -2.47 0.78
C THR A 167 27.90 -0.97 0.50
N LEU A 168 27.63 -0.53 -0.74
CA LEU A 168 27.65 0.88 -1.12
C LEU A 168 26.66 1.74 -0.32
N ALA A 169 25.46 1.22 -0.05
CA ALA A 169 24.48 1.90 0.79
C ALA A 169 24.96 2.06 2.24
N GLN A 170 25.63 1.04 2.79
CA GLN A 170 26.22 1.11 4.13
C GLN A 170 27.39 2.10 4.21
N GLU A 171 28.26 2.12 3.21
CA GLU A 171 29.38 3.08 3.12
C GLU A 171 28.87 4.52 3.01
N THR A 172 27.85 4.76 2.18
CA THR A 172 27.24 6.09 2.02
C THR A 172 26.60 6.57 3.33
N LEU A 173 25.95 5.67 4.06
CA LEU A 173 25.38 5.97 5.38
C LEU A 173 26.46 6.32 6.40
N ALA A 174 27.59 5.60 6.39
CA ALA A 174 28.71 5.85 7.28
C ALA A 174 29.34 7.24 7.02
N ILE A 175 29.56 7.60 5.75
CA ILE A 175 30.06 8.93 5.35
C ILE A 175 29.10 10.02 5.83
N ARG A 176 27.79 9.84 5.63
CA ARG A 176 26.79 10.82 6.05
C ARG A 176 26.75 11.01 7.57
N LYS A 177 26.90 9.92 8.34
CA LYS A 177 27.03 9.99 9.80
C LYS A 177 28.30 10.73 10.23
N GLN A 178 29.42 10.48 9.56
CA GLN A 178 30.67 11.19 9.84
C GLN A 178 30.53 12.69 9.59
N ALA A 179 29.94 13.09 8.45
CA ALA A 179 29.69 14.50 8.13
C ALA A 179 28.78 15.19 9.17
N ASN A 180 27.75 14.50 9.65
CA ASN A 180 26.88 15.04 10.70
C ASN A 180 27.63 15.23 12.02
N ASN A 181 28.47 14.28 12.43
CA ASN A 181 29.28 14.41 13.63
C ASN A 181 30.28 15.57 13.55
N GLU A 182 30.79 15.87 12.35
CA GLU A 182 31.70 16.99 12.11
C GLU A 182 30.96 18.34 12.20
N LEU A 183 29.77 18.43 11.62
CA LEU A 183 28.88 19.59 11.78
C LEU A 183 28.51 19.84 13.25
N GLU A 184 28.20 18.80 14.02
CA GLU A 184 27.91 18.94 15.46
C GLU A 184 29.11 19.53 16.23
N ARG A 185 30.33 19.13 15.87
CA ARG A 185 31.56 19.71 16.47
C ARG A 185 31.76 21.17 16.08
N GLU A 186 31.52 21.52 14.82
CA GLU A 186 31.59 22.91 14.35
C GLU A 186 30.58 23.80 15.07
N ILE A 187 29.34 23.32 15.21
CA ILE A 187 28.29 24.02 15.97
C ILE A 187 28.73 24.25 17.42
N ALA A 188 29.24 23.22 18.09
CA ALA A 188 29.71 23.34 19.47
C ALA A 188 30.88 24.33 19.63
N LEU A 189 31.79 24.39 18.64
CA LEU A 189 32.89 25.36 18.61
C LEU A 189 32.38 26.78 18.38
N LEU A 190 31.42 26.97 17.48
CA LEU A 190 30.77 28.26 17.23
C LEU A 190 30.02 28.77 18.46
N GLU A 191 29.25 27.90 19.13
CA GLU A 191 28.57 28.23 20.39
C GLU A 191 29.56 28.65 21.47
N LYS A 192 30.67 27.91 21.62
CA LYS A 192 31.74 28.26 22.57
C LYS A 192 32.40 29.59 22.22
N ARG A 193 32.62 29.86 20.93
CA ARG A 193 33.17 31.14 20.45
C ARG A 193 32.22 32.30 20.72
N ASN A 194 30.92 32.16 20.43
CA ASN A 194 29.91 33.19 20.68
C ASN A 194 29.84 33.52 22.18
N LYS A 195 29.85 32.48 23.04
CA LYS A 195 29.90 32.64 24.49
C LYS A 195 31.13 33.40 24.99
N LEU A 196 32.29 33.21 24.34
CA LEU A 196 33.53 33.95 24.67
C LEU A 196 33.51 35.39 24.15
N LEU A 197 32.82 35.66 23.04
CA LEU A 197 32.70 36.98 22.42
C LEU A 197 31.54 37.83 22.99
N GLY A 198 30.68 37.24 23.85
CA GLY A 198 29.54 37.94 24.44
C GLY A 198 28.44 38.30 23.44
N LEU A 199 28.36 37.56 22.33
CA LEU A 199 27.29 37.61 21.33
C LEU A 199 26.23 36.55 21.66
#